data_AF-A0A174EMJ9-F1
#
_entry.id   AF-A0A174EMJ9-F1
#
_cell.length_a   1.000
_cell.length_b   1.000
_cell.length_c   1.000
_cell.angle_alpha   90.00
_cell.angle_beta   90.00
_cell.angle_gamma   90.00
#
_symmetry.space_group_name_H-M   'P 1'
#
loop_
_entity.id
_entity.type
_entity.pdbx_description
1 polymer ?
#
loop_
_entity_poly.entity_id
_entity_poly.type
_entity_poly.pdbx_seq_one_letter_code
_entity_poly.pdbx_strand_id
1 'polypeptide(L)'
;MYLCIYNRITVYKFILPRYLLNFLLRIMYNRFRHLSEEHNDTAPADRHFTYLNTLFKTTKEIGYMRRKPDLHIRFFNDFTVSSPYYEYAPSAHNSTQLTLLISYLVANQDTKVPKDVLMAMLWPDEKDKCPVGALRNLVYRARKELEHLYPDKDVDYIKFTQDAYYWNPDLYCKIDIHDFENYNNLARQEPDPERQFRYYYRMHRLYTGEFLSNHTSIEWVQYRITYYKNMYINCTMNISIPGTVMTS
;
A
#
# COMPACT_ATOMS: atom_id res chain seq x y z
N MET A 1 1.03 -38.75 -1.14
CA MET A 1 0.39 -37.71 -1.99
C MET A 1 -0.16 -36.53 -1.18
N TYR A 2 -0.99 -36.76 -0.16
CA TYR A 2 -1.50 -35.71 0.74
C TYR A 2 -0.40 -34.88 1.42
N LEU A 3 0.72 -35.50 1.83
CA LEU A 3 1.86 -34.78 2.44
C LEU A 3 2.56 -33.78 1.50
N CYS A 4 2.64 -34.05 0.18
CA CYS A 4 3.27 -33.14 -0.78
C CYS A 4 2.41 -31.90 -1.07
N ILE A 5 1.09 -32.08 -1.10
CA ILE A 5 0.12 -31.00 -1.26
C ILE A 5 0.07 -30.17 0.03
N TYR A 6 0.03 -30.83 1.20
CA TYR A 6 0.00 -30.15 2.50
C TYR A 6 1.28 -29.34 2.74
N ASN A 7 2.47 -29.90 2.51
CA ASN A 7 3.73 -29.16 2.67
C ASN A 7 3.90 -27.99 1.69
N ARG A 8 3.33 -28.05 0.48
CA ARG A 8 3.40 -26.93 -0.49
C ARG A 8 2.33 -25.86 -0.27
N ILE A 9 1.17 -26.19 0.28
CA ILE A 9 0.15 -25.20 0.69
C ILE A 9 0.62 -24.40 1.91
N THR A 10 1.40 -25.00 2.81
CA THR A 10 1.95 -24.32 3.98
C THR A 10 2.82 -23.11 3.61
N VAL A 11 3.47 -23.12 2.44
CA VAL A 11 4.25 -21.99 1.91
C VAL A 11 3.36 -20.78 1.62
N TYR A 12 2.12 -20.99 1.18
CA TYR A 12 1.17 -19.91 0.87
C TYR A 12 0.43 -19.35 2.09
N LYS A 13 0.56 -20.00 3.25
CA LYS A 13 0.00 -19.55 4.53
C LYS A 13 0.57 -18.22 5.00
N PHE A 14 1.73 -17.83 4.46
CA PHE A 14 2.41 -16.57 4.74
C PHE A 14 2.17 -15.47 3.69
N ILE A 15 1.47 -15.77 2.58
CA ILE A 15 1.34 -14.88 1.42
C ILE A 15 -0.14 -14.53 1.14
N LEU A 16 -1.08 -15.42 1.46
CA LEU A 16 -2.50 -15.22 1.18
C LEU A 16 -3.30 -14.84 2.43
N PRO A 17 -4.23 -13.87 2.35
CA PRO A 17 -5.20 -13.61 3.40
C PRO A 17 -5.97 -14.89 3.77
N ARG A 18 -6.19 -15.10 5.07
CA ARG A 18 -6.71 -16.36 5.65
C ARG A 18 -8.03 -16.84 5.00
N TYR A 19 -8.88 -15.91 4.56
CA TYR A 19 -10.15 -16.24 3.89
C TYR A 19 -9.94 -16.85 2.49
N LEU A 20 -8.91 -16.41 1.77
CA LEU A 20 -8.58 -16.84 0.41
C LEU A 20 -7.91 -18.21 0.42
N LEU A 21 -7.04 -18.43 1.42
CA LEU A 21 -6.47 -19.75 1.69
C LEU A 21 -7.58 -20.77 2.03
N ASN A 22 -8.53 -20.39 2.89
CA ASN A 22 -9.67 -21.25 3.24
C ASN A 22 -10.60 -21.53 2.06
N PHE A 23 -10.81 -20.55 1.17
CA PHE A 23 -11.60 -20.72 -0.03
C PHE A 23 -10.93 -21.69 -1.03
N LEU A 24 -9.63 -21.54 -1.27
CA LEU A 24 -8.86 -22.44 -2.13
C LEU A 24 -8.78 -23.85 -1.55
N LEU A 25 -8.55 -23.97 -0.24
CA LEU A 25 -8.60 -25.25 0.45
C LEU A 25 -9.98 -25.91 0.33
N ARG A 26 -11.07 -25.14 0.39
CA ARG A 26 -12.44 -25.64 0.26
C ARG A 26 -12.78 -26.08 -1.15
N ILE A 27 -12.33 -25.36 -2.18
CA ILE A 27 -12.46 -25.77 -3.59
C ILE A 27 -11.66 -27.04 -3.85
N MET A 28 -10.41 -27.07 -3.40
CA MET A 28 -9.54 -28.23 -3.56
C MET A 28 -10.11 -29.45 -2.85
N TYR A 29 -10.56 -29.29 -1.61
CA TYR A 29 -11.15 -30.36 -0.81
C TYR A 29 -12.45 -30.88 -1.40
N ASN A 30 -13.39 -30.01 -1.79
CA ASN A 30 -14.66 -30.44 -2.40
C ASN A 30 -14.45 -31.11 -3.77
N ARG A 31 -13.48 -30.65 -4.57
CA ARG A 31 -13.21 -31.21 -5.90
C ARG A 31 -12.37 -32.50 -5.83
N PHE A 32 -11.52 -32.67 -4.81
CA PHE A 32 -10.85 -33.95 -4.52
C PHE A 32 -11.79 -34.98 -3.88
N ARG A 33 -12.76 -34.55 -3.06
CA ARG A 33 -13.76 -35.43 -2.42
C ARG A 33 -14.60 -36.18 -3.46
N HIS A 34 -15.03 -35.49 -4.52
CA HIS A 34 -15.74 -36.13 -5.63
C HIS A 34 -14.88 -37.17 -6.39
N LEU A 35 -13.55 -37.01 -6.40
CA LEU A 35 -12.63 -37.93 -7.07
C LEU A 35 -12.22 -39.13 -6.22
N SER A 36 -12.36 -39.08 -4.89
CA SER A 36 -12.19 -40.27 -4.04
C SER A 36 -13.46 -41.14 -3.98
N GLU A 37 -14.61 -40.56 -4.32
CA GLU A 37 -15.92 -41.24 -4.30
C GLU A 37 -16.25 -41.88 -5.67
N GLU A 38 -15.72 -41.37 -6.79
CA GLU A 38 -15.80 -42.00 -8.12
C GLU A 38 -14.58 -42.92 -8.43
N HIS A 39 -14.61 -44.13 -7.86
CA HIS A 39 -13.96 -45.37 -8.34
C HIS A 39 -12.41 -45.52 -8.41
N ASN A 40 -11.95 -46.53 -7.66
CA ASN A 40 -11.02 -47.62 -8.03
C ASN A 40 -9.67 -47.27 -8.72
N ASP A 41 -8.62 -47.10 -7.91
CA ASP A 41 -7.21 -47.53 -8.03
C ASP A 41 -6.45 -47.72 -9.37
N THR A 42 -6.88 -47.19 -10.52
CA THR A 42 -6.11 -47.33 -11.78
C THR A 42 -6.15 -46.12 -12.75
N ALA A 43 -6.08 -44.89 -12.25
CA ALA A 43 -5.82 -43.72 -13.12
C ALA A 43 -4.30 -43.48 -13.31
N PRO A 44 -3.75 -43.49 -14.54
CA PRO A 44 -2.31 -43.38 -14.78
C PRO A 44 -1.78 -42.00 -14.36
N ALA A 45 -0.57 -41.99 -13.78
CA ALA A 45 0.11 -40.83 -13.18
C ALA A 45 0.18 -39.59 -14.10
N ASP A 46 0.13 -39.78 -15.42
CA ASP A 46 0.14 -38.70 -16.41
C ASP A 46 -1.06 -37.75 -16.29
N ARG A 47 -2.27 -38.26 -16.02
CA ARG A 47 -3.43 -37.38 -15.85
C ARG A 47 -3.26 -36.49 -14.62
N HIS A 48 -2.76 -37.04 -13.52
CA HIS A 48 -2.47 -36.28 -12.31
C HIS A 48 -1.41 -35.19 -12.54
N PHE A 49 -0.39 -35.47 -13.36
CA PHE A 49 0.65 -34.49 -13.71
C PHE A 49 0.11 -33.36 -14.60
N THR A 50 -0.73 -33.67 -15.58
CA THR A 50 -1.42 -32.66 -16.40
C THR A 50 -2.34 -31.79 -15.55
N TYR A 51 -3.11 -32.37 -14.62
CA TYR A 51 -3.99 -31.61 -13.72
C TYR A 51 -3.22 -30.71 -12.76
N LEU A 52 -2.11 -31.17 -12.20
CA LEU A 52 -1.24 -30.34 -11.34
C LEU A 52 -0.61 -29.19 -12.14
N ASN A 53 -0.16 -29.42 -13.37
CA ASN A 53 0.37 -28.35 -14.22
C ASN A 53 -0.70 -27.35 -14.63
N THR A 54 -1.92 -27.79 -14.92
CA THR A 54 -3.05 -26.89 -15.16
C THR A 54 -3.39 -26.11 -13.90
N LEU A 55 -3.46 -26.75 -12.72
CA LEU A 55 -3.69 -26.05 -11.45
C LEU A 55 -2.56 -25.08 -11.11
N PHE A 56 -1.30 -25.41 -11.40
CA PHE A 56 -0.16 -24.50 -11.24
C PHE A 56 -0.21 -23.34 -12.23
N LYS A 57 -0.57 -23.59 -13.50
CA LYS A 57 -0.82 -22.52 -14.48
C LYS A 57 -1.97 -21.63 -14.04
N THR A 58 -3.10 -22.21 -13.64
CA THR A 58 -4.28 -21.46 -13.19
C THR A 58 -4.02 -20.75 -11.88
N THR A 59 -3.22 -21.27 -10.94
CA THR A 59 -2.86 -20.55 -9.70
C THR A 59 -1.81 -19.48 -9.93
N LYS A 60 -0.87 -19.69 -10.85
CA LYS A 60 0.06 -18.67 -11.32
C LYS A 60 -0.71 -17.58 -12.06
N GLU A 61 -1.59 -17.92 -12.99
CA GLU A 61 -2.51 -17.01 -13.67
C GLU A 61 -3.46 -16.32 -12.70
N ILE A 62 -4.04 -16.98 -11.69
CA ILE A 62 -4.84 -16.31 -10.63
C ILE A 62 -3.97 -15.37 -9.79
N GLY A 63 -2.71 -15.75 -9.54
CA GLY A 63 -1.70 -14.89 -8.91
C GLY A 63 -1.34 -13.65 -9.74
N TYR A 64 -1.37 -13.77 -11.07
CA TYR A 64 -1.16 -12.70 -12.05
C TYR A 64 -2.46 -11.92 -12.39
N MET A 65 -3.64 -12.55 -12.29
CA MET A 65 -4.96 -12.06 -12.73
C MET A 65 -5.71 -11.31 -11.63
N ARG A 66 -5.18 -11.21 -10.40
CA ARG A 66 -5.90 -10.56 -9.31
C ARG A 66 -5.04 -9.93 -8.22
N ARG A 67 -3.93 -9.29 -8.60
CA ARG A 67 -3.34 -8.25 -7.76
C ARG A 67 -3.77 -6.91 -8.32
N LYS A 68 -4.62 -6.20 -7.56
CA LYS A 68 -4.75 -4.74 -7.71
C LYS A 68 -3.33 -4.17 -7.81
N PRO A 69 -3.07 -3.14 -8.64
CA PRO A 69 -1.76 -2.50 -8.70
C PRO A 69 -1.25 -2.28 -7.26
N ASP A 70 -0.15 -2.94 -6.93
CA ASP A 70 0.49 -2.84 -5.62
C ASP A 70 1.48 -1.69 -5.72
N LEU A 71 1.22 -0.64 -4.96
CA LEU A 71 2.01 0.57 -4.93
C LEU A 71 2.62 0.73 -3.55
N HIS A 72 3.92 0.99 -3.51
CA HIS A 72 4.62 1.39 -2.31
C HIS A 72 4.77 2.90 -2.31
N ILE A 73 4.30 3.56 -1.25
CA ILE A 73 4.34 5.01 -1.15
C ILE A 73 5.07 5.41 0.11
N ARG A 74 6.07 6.28 -0.04
CA ARG A 74 6.82 6.85 1.08
C ARG A 74 6.59 8.35 1.16
N PHE A 75 6.41 8.82 2.39
CA PHE A 75 6.28 10.22 2.75
C PHE A 75 7.34 10.66 3.78
N PHE A 76 7.90 9.74 4.57
CA PHE A 76 8.98 10.09 5.49
C PHE A 76 10.29 10.26 4.73
N ASN A 77 10.90 11.45 4.87
CA ASN A 77 11.97 11.96 4.01
C ASN A 77 11.45 12.26 2.58
N ASP A 78 12.01 11.62 1.56
CA ASP A 78 11.65 11.88 0.16
C ASP A 78 10.34 11.19 -0.23
N PHE A 79 9.46 11.96 -0.88
CA PHE A 79 8.24 11.40 -1.46
C PHE A 79 8.57 10.41 -2.56
N THR A 80 8.00 9.22 -2.53
CA THR A 80 8.09 8.30 -3.67
C THR A 80 6.80 7.53 -3.85
N VAL A 81 6.44 7.25 -5.10
CA VAL A 81 5.41 6.27 -5.47
C VAL A 81 6.08 5.24 -6.35
N SER A 82 6.18 4.01 -5.88
CA SER A 82 6.88 2.95 -6.60
C SER A 82 6.04 1.72 -6.85
N SER A 83 6.37 1.08 -7.96
CA SER A 83 5.89 -0.20 -8.44
C SER A 83 7.12 -1.08 -8.75
N PRO A 84 6.95 -2.35 -9.11
CA PRO A 84 8.06 -3.16 -9.61
C PRO A 84 8.72 -2.65 -10.90
N TYR A 85 8.09 -1.73 -11.63
CA TYR A 85 8.51 -1.30 -12.97
C TYR A 85 9.12 0.11 -12.99
N TYR A 86 8.65 0.97 -12.09
CA TYR A 86 8.97 2.39 -12.09
C TYR A 86 8.82 2.98 -10.68
N GLU A 87 9.64 3.97 -10.38
CA GLU A 87 9.55 4.79 -9.18
C GLU A 87 9.40 6.25 -9.60
N TYR A 88 8.25 6.83 -9.26
CA TYR A 88 8.09 8.27 -9.27
C TYR A 88 8.78 8.85 -8.04
N ALA A 89 9.71 9.76 -8.26
CA ALA A 89 10.38 10.55 -7.24
C ALA A 89 10.50 12.02 -7.68
N PRO A 90 10.48 12.99 -6.75
CA PRO A 90 10.83 14.37 -7.04
C PRO A 90 12.23 14.41 -7.67
N SER A 91 12.33 15.04 -8.83
CA SER A 91 13.59 15.20 -9.57
C SER A 91 13.58 16.52 -10.32
N ALA A 92 14.72 16.93 -10.88
CA ALA A 92 14.79 18.13 -11.72
C ALA A 92 13.82 18.08 -12.93
N HIS A 93 13.38 16.88 -13.34
CA HIS A 93 12.46 16.69 -14.46
C HIS A 93 10.98 16.88 -14.06
N ASN A 94 10.65 16.75 -12.77
CA ASN A 94 9.29 16.84 -12.26
C ASN A 94 9.09 18.15 -11.48
N SER A 95 8.06 18.92 -11.84
CA SER A 95 7.77 20.19 -11.17
C SER A 95 7.30 19.97 -9.73
N THR A 96 7.70 20.83 -8.80
CA THR A 96 7.25 20.85 -7.39
C THR A 96 5.74 20.70 -7.24
N GLN A 97 4.95 21.42 -8.04
CA GLN A 97 3.48 21.36 -8.00
C GLN A 97 2.94 19.98 -8.34
N LEU A 98 3.63 19.22 -9.20
CA LEU A 98 3.24 17.85 -9.56
C LEU A 98 3.36 16.93 -8.34
N THR A 99 4.51 17.00 -7.66
CA THR A 99 4.78 16.27 -6.43
C THR A 99 3.78 16.63 -5.34
N LEU A 100 3.51 17.93 -5.14
CA LEU A 100 2.53 18.41 -4.16
C LEU A 100 1.12 17.91 -4.46
N LEU A 101 0.68 17.93 -5.73
CA LEU A 101 -0.63 17.40 -6.12
C LEU A 101 -0.75 15.92 -5.81
N ILE A 102 0.20 15.10 -6.24
CA ILE A 102 0.16 13.64 -6.05
C ILE A 102 0.22 13.30 -4.56
N SER A 103 1.21 13.86 -3.85
CA SER A 103 1.41 13.60 -2.42
C SER A 103 0.21 14.04 -1.59
N TYR A 104 -0.43 15.17 -1.89
CA TYR A 104 -1.62 15.61 -1.17
C TYR A 104 -2.83 14.70 -1.41
N LEU A 105 -3.09 14.30 -2.67
CA LEU A 105 -4.20 13.39 -2.96
C LEU A 105 -4.02 12.03 -2.30
N VAL A 106 -2.79 11.50 -2.29
CA VAL A 106 -2.48 10.23 -1.62
C VAL A 106 -2.57 10.35 -0.10
N ALA A 107 -2.03 11.42 0.49
CA ALA A 107 -2.10 11.66 1.94
C ALA A 107 -3.55 11.86 2.45
N ASN A 108 -4.48 12.18 1.54
CA ASN A 108 -5.91 12.36 1.80
C ASN A 108 -6.77 11.34 1.02
N GLN A 109 -6.24 10.15 0.73
CA GLN A 109 -6.86 9.15 -0.18
C GLN A 109 -8.29 8.73 0.21
N ASP A 110 -8.66 8.88 1.48
CA ASP A 110 -10.00 8.54 1.99
C ASP A 110 -11.04 9.63 1.71
N THR A 111 -10.63 10.75 1.10
CA THR A 111 -11.49 11.91 0.86
C THR A 111 -11.42 12.40 -0.58
N LYS A 112 -12.51 13.04 -1.01
CA LYS A 112 -12.53 13.80 -2.26
C LYS A 112 -12.08 15.23 -1.96
N VAL A 113 -11.09 15.72 -2.68
CA VAL A 113 -10.54 17.07 -2.50
C VAL A 113 -11.15 18.01 -3.55
N PRO A 114 -11.93 19.03 -3.13
CA PRO A 114 -12.48 20.02 -4.05
C PRO A 114 -11.39 20.76 -4.82
N LYS A 115 -11.70 21.17 -6.06
CA LYS A 115 -10.76 21.94 -6.90
C LYS A 115 -10.21 23.18 -6.20
N ASP A 116 -11.07 23.95 -5.55
CA ASP A 116 -10.67 25.20 -4.90
C ASP A 116 -9.69 24.97 -3.76
N VAL A 117 -9.83 23.84 -3.04
CA VAL A 117 -8.90 23.42 -2.00
C VAL A 117 -7.53 23.07 -2.62
N LEU A 118 -7.52 22.32 -3.73
CA LEU A 118 -6.27 22.02 -4.43
C LEU A 118 -5.60 23.27 -4.99
N MET A 119 -6.38 24.19 -5.56
CA MET A 119 -5.84 25.45 -6.11
C MET A 119 -5.23 26.30 -5.00
N ALA A 120 -5.93 26.47 -3.88
CA ALA A 120 -5.42 27.22 -2.73
C ALA A 120 -4.16 26.59 -2.12
N MET A 121 -4.07 25.25 -2.11
CA MET A 121 -2.90 24.54 -1.59
C MET A 121 -1.70 24.62 -2.53
N LEU A 122 -1.91 24.42 -3.83
CA LEU A 122 -0.83 24.36 -4.82
C LEU A 122 -0.26 25.73 -5.17
N TRP A 123 -1.09 26.77 -5.11
CA TRP A 123 -0.73 28.15 -5.45
C TRP A 123 -1.31 29.12 -4.40
N PRO A 124 -0.79 29.12 -3.17
CA PRO A 124 -1.33 29.94 -2.08
C PRO A 124 -1.28 31.44 -2.38
N ASP A 125 -0.29 31.88 -3.16
CA ASP A 125 -0.05 33.29 -3.51
C ASP A 125 -0.77 33.75 -4.79
N GLU A 126 -1.42 32.84 -5.53
CA GLU A 126 -2.01 33.12 -6.85
C GLU A 126 -3.52 32.81 -6.94
N LYS A 127 -4.25 32.95 -5.83
CA LYS A 127 -5.68 32.62 -5.71
C LYS A 127 -6.56 33.17 -6.85
N ASP A 128 -6.23 34.35 -7.38
CA ASP A 128 -7.03 35.05 -8.41
C ASP A 128 -6.38 35.04 -9.81
N LYS A 129 -5.19 34.43 -9.97
CA LYS A 129 -4.41 34.50 -11.22
C LYS A 129 -4.19 33.14 -11.88
N CYS A 130 -4.47 32.05 -11.19
CA CYS A 130 -4.26 30.71 -11.74
C CYS A 130 -5.45 30.34 -12.66
N PRO A 131 -5.25 30.20 -13.98
CA PRO A 131 -6.34 29.79 -14.85
C PRO A 131 -6.79 28.38 -14.43
N VAL A 132 -8.10 28.12 -14.39
CA VAL A 132 -8.69 26.78 -14.10
C VAL A 132 -8.04 25.67 -14.96
N GLY A 133 -7.54 26.03 -16.15
CA GLY A 133 -6.77 25.14 -17.02
C GLY A 133 -5.45 24.62 -16.43
N ALA A 134 -4.82 25.35 -15.50
CA ALA A 134 -3.56 24.96 -14.87
C ALA A 134 -3.70 23.70 -14.02
N LEU A 135 -4.72 23.63 -13.15
CA LEU A 135 -5.00 22.42 -12.36
C LEU A 135 -5.32 21.23 -13.27
N ARG A 136 -6.16 21.44 -14.31
CA ARG A 136 -6.49 20.36 -15.27
C ARG A 136 -5.25 19.84 -15.99
N ASN A 137 -4.36 20.74 -16.42
CA ASN A 137 -3.10 20.39 -17.05
C ASN A 137 -2.16 19.65 -16.09
N LEU A 138 -2.08 20.10 -14.84
CA LEU A 138 -1.25 19.47 -13.81
C LEU A 138 -1.74 18.04 -13.49
N VAL A 139 -3.05 17.83 -13.36
CA VAL A 139 -3.64 16.50 -13.18
C VAL A 139 -3.39 15.61 -14.39
N TYR A 140 -3.51 16.15 -15.61
CA TYR A 140 -3.18 15.41 -16.83
C TYR A 140 -1.72 14.94 -16.83
N ARG A 141 -0.78 15.85 -16.51
CA ARG A 141 0.65 15.52 -16.37
C ARG A 141 0.88 14.49 -15.27
N ALA A 142 0.17 14.58 -14.14
CA ALA A 142 0.29 13.62 -13.05
C ALA A 142 -0.13 12.22 -13.48
N ARG A 143 -1.27 12.09 -14.18
CA ARG A 143 -1.72 10.81 -14.74
C ARG A 143 -0.69 10.25 -15.73
N LYS A 144 -0.18 11.07 -16.64
CA LYS A 144 0.85 10.67 -17.62
C LYS A 144 2.13 10.18 -16.97
N GLU A 145 2.55 10.81 -15.89
CA GLU A 145 3.72 10.36 -15.15
C GLU A 145 3.47 9.03 -14.43
N LEU A 146 2.29 8.89 -13.80
CA LEU A 146 1.90 7.69 -13.05
C LEU A 146 1.60 6.48 -13.97
N GLU A 147 1.28 6.68 -15.25
CA GLU A 147 1.12 5.60 -16.24
C GLU A 147 2.37 4.70 -16.30
N HIS A 148 3.57 5.24 -16.06
CA HIS A 148 4.82 4.45 -16.04
C HIS A 148 4.89 3.43 -14.89
N LEU A 149 4.09 3.57 -13.83
CA LEU A 149 4.05 2.59 -12.73
C LEU A 149 3.58 1.21 -13.18
N TYR A 150 2.70 1.15 -14.20
CA TYR A 150 2.27 -0.11 -14.80
C TYR A 150 2.05 0.12 -16.29
N PRO A 151 3.12 0.12 -17.11
CA PRO A 151 3.05 0.54 -18.51
C PRO A 151 2.13 -0.34 -19.37
N ASP A 152 1.97 -1.61 -18.99
CA ASP A 152 1.13 -2.58 -19.69
C ASP A 152 -0.34 -2.59 -19.20
N LYS A 153 -0.72 -1.65 -18.32
CA LYS A 153 -2.07 -1.59 -17.75
C LYS A 153 -2.64 -0.17 -17.87
N ASP A 154 -3.89 -0.11 -18.28
CA ASP A 154 -4.69 1.11 -18.17
C ASP A 154 -5.15 1.26 -16.72
N VAL A 155 -4.38 2.03 -15.93
CA VAL A 155 -4.65 2.26 -14.51
C VAL A 155 -5.05 3.71 -14.30
N ASP A 156 -6.26 3.92 -13.80
CA ASP A 156 -6.72 5.25 -13.42
C ASP A 156 -6.22 5.58 -11.99
N TYR A 157 -5.20 6.43 -11.86
CA TYR A 157 -4.60 6.75 -10.55
C TYR A 157 -5.33 7.88 -9.82
N ILE A 158 -5.83 8.87 -10.56
CA ILE A 158 -6.47 10.07 -10.01
C ILE A 158 -7.85 10.17 -10.64
N LYS A 159 -8.89 10.01 -9.84
CA LYS A 159 -10.29 10.11 -10.29
C LYS A 159 -10.83 11.52 -10.08
N PHE A 160 -11.90 11.83 -10.81
CA PHE A 160 -12.61 13.10 -10.72
C PHE A 160 -14.12 12.87 -10.65
N THR A 161 -14.80 13.48 -9.68
CA THR A 161 -16.27 13.44 -9.56
C THR A 161 -16.76 14.60 -8.70
N GLN A 162 -17.95 15.13 -8.99
CA GLN A 162 -18.59 16.18 -8.17
C GLN A 162 -17.64 17.36 -7.87
N ASP A 163 -16.93 17.83 -8.90
CA ASP A 163 -15.97 18.93 -8.80
C ASP A 163 -14.79 18.72 -7.83
N ALA A 164 -14.46 17.45 -7.55
CA ALA A 164 -13.36 17.07 -6.68
C ALA A 164 -12.47 16.00 -7.31
N TYR A 165 -11.17 16.08 -7.03
CA TYR A 165 -10.19 15.05 -7.38
C TYR A 165 -9.90 14.17 -6.17
N TYR A 166 -9.58 12.91 -6.42
CA TYR A 166 -9.23 11.96 -5.38
C TYR A 166 -8.30 10.88 -5.90
N TRP A 167 -7.46 10.35 -5.02
CA TRP A 167 -6.68 9.16 -5.31
C TRP A 167 -7.61 7.97 -5.51
N ASN A 168 -7.34 7.11 -6.50
CA ASN A 168 -8.23 6.00 -6.80
C ASN A 168 -8.24 4.96 -5.66
N PRO A 169 -9.37 4.76 -4.93
CA PRO A 169 -9.46 3.82 -3.82
C PRO A 169 -9.44 2.35 -4.27
N ASP A 170 -9.55 2.08 -5.57
CA ASP A 170 -9.43 0.74 -6.11
C ASP A 170 -7.98 0.24 -6.16
N LEU A 171 -7.00 1.14 -6.02
CA LEU A 171 -5.58 0.80 -5.96
C LEU A 171 -5.23 0.21 -4.58
N TYR A 172 -4.31 -0.76 -4.58
CA TYR A 172 -3.78 -1.28 -3.32
C TYR A 172 -2.46 -0.55 -3.04
N CYS A 173 -2.45 0.26 -1.98
CA CYS A 173 -1.29 1.06 -1.63
C CYS A 173 -0.79 0.67 -0.24
N LYS A 174 0.50 0.36 -0.14
CA LYS A 174 1.21 0.33 1.13
C LYS A 174 1.86 1.68 1.36
N ILE A 175 1.36 2.42 2.34
CA ILE A 175 1.73 3.81 2.60
C ILE A 175 2.37 3.90 3.99
N ASP A 176 3.60 4.39 4.06
CA ASP A 176 4.39 4.44 5.30
C ASP A 176 3.71 5.23 6.43
N ILE A 177 3.05 6.36 6.12
CA ILE A 177 2.32 7.15 7.11
C ILE A 177 1.12 6.42 7.70
N HIS A 178 0.41 5.61 6.91
CA HIS A 178 -0.71 4.82 7.42
C HIS A 178 -0.23 3.67 8.30
N ASP A 179 0.83 2.98 7.87
CA ASP A 179 1.48 1.96 8.69
C ASP A 179 1.98 2.57 10.02
N PHE A 180 2.57 3.77 9.96
CA PHE A 180 3.08 4.51 11.12
C PHE A 180 1.96 4.88 12.11
N GLU A 181 0.86 5.47 11.64
CA GLU A 181 -0.31 5.80 12.46
C GLU A 181 -0.95 4.54 13.06
N ASN A 182 -1.07 3.48 12.27
CA ASN A 182 -1.62 2.21 12.72
C ASN A 182 -0.76 1.59 13.83
N TYR A 183 0.57 1.56 13.68
CA TYR A 183 1.45 1.04 14.73
C TYR A 183 1.41 1.89 15.99
N ASN A 184 1.34 3.22 15.88
CA ASN A 184 1.14 4.09 17.03
C ASN A 184 -0.16 3.77 17.77
N ASN A 185 -1.26 3.57 17.04
CA ASN A 185 -2.57 3.24 17.63
C ASN A 185 -2.57 1.86 18.29
N LEU A 186 -1.98 0.85 17.64
CA LEU A 186 -1.82 -0.48 18.20
C LEU A 186 -0.96 -0.46 19.47
N ALA A 187 0.16 0.27 19.46
CA ALA A 187 1.04 0.38 20.63
C ALA A 187 0.32 1.02 21.83
N ARG A 188 -0.46 2.07 21.61
CA ARG A 188 -1.22 2.77 22.66
C ARG A 188 -2.32 1.92 23.31
N GLN A 189 -2.80 0.90 22.60
CA GLN A 189 -3.89 0.02 23.05
C GLN A 189 -3.37 -1.34 23.55
N GLU A 190 -2.08 -1.63 23.38
CA GLU A 190 -1.49 -2.92 23.72
C GLU A 190 -1.04 -2.95 25.19
N PRO A 191 -1.64 -3.79 26.04
CA PRO A 191 -1.26 -3.89 27.45
C PRO A 191 0.03 -4.68 27.68
N ASP A 192 0.41 -5.57 26.76
CA ASP A 192 1.62 -6.37 26.88
C ASP A 192 2.87 -5.55 26.48
N PRO A 193 3.81 -5.29 27.40
CA PRO A 193 4.96 -4.42 27.12
C PRO A 193 5.83 -4.89 25.96
N GLU A 194 5.96 -6.21 25.77
CA GLU A 194 6.78 -6.77 24.70
C GLU A 194 6.13 -6.55 23.32
N ARG A 195 4.82 -6.80 23.20
CA ARG A 195 4.04 -6.50 21.99
C ARG A 195 4.01 -5.01 21.71
N GLN A 196 3.81 -4.18 22.73
CA GLN A 196 3.83 -2.72 22.61
C GLN A 196 5.17 -2.25 22.09
N PHE A 197 6.28 -2.71 22.66
CA PHE A 197 7.62 -2.42 22.18
C PHE A 197 7.80 -2.82 20.71
N ARG A 198 7.30 -3.99 20.29
CA ARG A 198 7.38 -4.40 18.88
C ARG A 198 6.62 -3.46 17.94
N TYR A 199 5.49 -2.90 18.36
CA TYR A 199 4.77 -1.91 17.57
C TYR A 199 5.54 -0.60 17.45
N TYR A 200 6.04 -0.06 18.57
CA TYR A 200 6.89 1.13 18.55
C TYR A 200 8.18 0.90 17.74
N TYR A 201 8.82 -0.25 17.86
CA TYR A 201 10.01 -0.58 17.07
C TYR A 201 9.73 -0.57 15.56
N ARG A 202 8.58 -1.11 15.12
CA ARG A 202 8.17 -1.03 13.70
C ARG A 202 7.89 0.40 13.26
N MET A 203 7.22 1.18 14.08
CA MET A 203 6.97 2.61 13.86
C MET A 203 8.28 3.40 13.73
N HIS A 204 9.24 3.16 14.62
CA HIS A 204 10.56 3.79 14.60
C HIS A 204 11.31 3.52 13.28
N ARG A 205 11.24 2.29 12.76
CA ARG A 205 11.89 1.93 11.48
C ARG A 205 11.26 2.58 10.25
N LEU A 206 10.00 3.01 10.33
CA LEU A 206 9.33 3.70 9.21
C LEU A 206 9.69 5.18 9.15
N TYR A 207 10.00 5.80 10.30
CA TYR A 207 10.32 7.22 10.38
C TYR A 207 11.77 7.48 9.94
N THR A 208 11.97 7.69 8.64
CA THR A 208 13.30 7.93 8.04
C THR A 208 13.68 9.41 7.95
N GLY A 209 12.78 10.32 8.32
CA GLY A 209 12.99 11.77 8.24
C GLY A 209 11.68 12.53 8.38
N GLU A 210 11.74 13.85 8.19
CA GLU A 210 10.54 14.69 8.20
C GLU A 210 9.58 14.31 7.07
N PHE A 211 8.28 14.50 7.31
CA PHE A 211 7.24 14.30 6.30
C PHE A 211 7.48 15.27 5.14
N LEU A 212 7.68 14.75 3.92
CA LEU A 212 7.99 15.51 2.71
C LEU A 212 9.13 16.52 2.93
N SER A 213 10.32 16.04 3.29
CA SER A 213 11.47 16.87 3.70
C SER A 213 11.89 17.95 2.68
N ASN A 214 11.63 17.74 1.39
CA ASN A 214 11.91 18.71 0.33
C ASN A 214 10.86 19.84 0.18
N HIS A 215 9.78 19.80 0.97
CA HIS A 215 8.64 20.72 0.87
C HIS A 215 8.24 21.34 2.22
N THR A 216 9.20 21.50 3.14
CA THR A 216 8.99 22.01 4.52
C THR A 216 8.48 23.46 4.59
N SER A 217 8.57 24.23 3.51
CA SER A 217 8.02 25.59 3.43
C SER A 217 6.52 25.63 3.17
N ILE A 218 5.90 24.52 2.77
CA ILE A 218 4.48 24.46 2.43
C ILE A 218 3.64 24.27 3.70
N GLU A 219 2.62 25.11 3.90
CA GLU A 219 1.84 25.19 5.15
C GLU A 219 1.23 23.84 5.58
N TRP A 220 0.54 23.14 4.68
CA TRP A 220 -0.08 21.85 5.04
C TRP A 220 0.98 20.77 5.35
N VAL A 221 2.17 20.88 4.75
CA VAL A 221 3.30 19.98 5.02
C VAL A 221 3.82 20.24 6.43
N GLN A 222 3.95 21.51 6.84
CA GLN A 222 4.36 21.88 8.21
C GLN A 222 3.42 21.30 9.26
N TYR A 223 2.09 21.38 9.03
CA TYR A 223 1.11 20.76 9.93
C TYR A 223 1.36 19.24 10.08
N ARG A 224 1.61 18.53 8.96
CA ARG A 224 1.89 17.10 8.97
C ARG A 224 3.23 16.77 9.61
N ILE A 225 4.27 17.59 9.41
CA ILE A 225 5.57 17.45 10.08
C ILE A 225 5.38 17.49 11.61
N THR A 226 4.69 18.51 12.13
CA THR A 226 4.44 18.63 13.58
C THR A 226 3.66 17.44 14.11
N TYR A 227 2.60 17.02 13.40
CA TYR A 227 1.79 15.87 13.78
C TYR A 227 2.60 14.57 13.89
N TYR A 228 3.37 14.21 12.84
CA TYR A 228 4.17 12.98 12.86
C TYR A 228 5.36 13.06 13.81
N LYS A 229 5.98 14.24 13.96
CA LYS A 229 7.08 14.47 14.92
C LYS A 229 6.62 14.24 16.35
N ASN A 230 5.44 14.74 16.73
CA ASN A 230 4.88 14.52 18.06
C ASN A 230 4.60 13.03 18.34
N MET A 231 4.08 12.30 17.37
CA MET A 231 3.94 10.83 17.47
C MET A 231 5.30 10.13 17.61
N TYR A 232 6.28 10.55 16.83
CA TYR A 232 7.62 9.97 16.87
C TYR A 232 8.33 10.22 18.21
N ILE A 233 8.17 11.39 18.82
CA ILE A 233 8.69 11.68 20.17
C ILE A 233 8.10 10.71 21.20
N ASN A 234 6.79 10.44 21.13
CA ASN A 234 6.18 9.43 22.01
C ASN A 234 6.75 8.03 21.74
N CYS A 235 6.96 7.67 20.48
CA CYS A 235 7.57 6.41 20.10
C CYS A 235 8.98 6.25 20.69
N THR A 236 9.84 7.26 20.58
CA THR A 236 11.20 7.19 21.11
C THR A 236 11.20 7.07 22.63
N MET A 237 10.37 7.83 23.34
CA MET A 237 10.23 7.71 24.80
C MET A 237 9.87 6.28 25.23
N ASN A 238 8.98 5.60 24.50
CA ASN A 238 8.56 4.23 24.84
C ASN A 238 9.56 3.14 24.41
N ILE A 239 10.49 3.42 23.48
CA ILE A 239 11.58 2.52 23.12
C ILE A 239 12.78 2.71 24.06
N SER A 240 13.02 3.95 24.50
CA SER A 240 14.14 4.34 25.36
C SER A 240 13.96 4.00 26.83
N ILE A 241 12.79 3.48 27.24
CA ILE A 241 12.60 2.87 28.55
C ILE A 241 12.93 1.38 28.38
N PRO A 242 14.20 0.95 28.58
CA PRO A 242 14.50 -0.47 28.68
C PRO A 242 13.67 -1.02 29.85
N GLY A 243 13.10 -2.21 29.64
CA GLY A 243 12.40 -2.96 30.67
C GLY A 243 13.22 -3.00 31.96
N THR A 244 12.90 -2.10 32.88
CA THR A 244 13.12 -2.34 34.29
C THR A 244 12.02 -3.33 34.67
N VAL A 245 12.44 -4.46 35.24
CA VAL A 245 11.63 -5.61 35.64
C VAL A 245 11.37 -6.66 34.54
N MET A 246 12.46 -7.27 34.05
CA MET A 246 12.50 -8.73 33.86
C MET A 246 13.63 -9.33 34.69
N THR A 247 13.52 -9.17 36.01
CA THR A 247 14.20 -10.02 36.99
C THR A 247 13.27 -10.24 38.17
N SER A 248 12.56 -11.38 38.16
CA SER A 248 12.09 -12.13 39.33
C SER A 248 11.81 -13.55 38.89
#